data_AF-A0A957XIF1-F1
#
_entry.id   AF-A0A957XIF1-F1
#
_cell.length_a   1.000
_cell.length_b   1.000
_cell.length_c   1.000
_cell.angle_alpha   90.00
_cell.angle_beta   90.00
_cell.angle_gamma   90.00
#
_symmetry.space_group_name_H-M   'P 1'
#
loop_
_entity.id
_entity.type
_entity.pdbx_description
1 polymer ?
#
loop_
_entity_poly.entity_id
_entity_poly.type
_entity_poly.pdbx_seq_one_letter_code
_entity_poly.pdbx_strand_id
1 'polypeptide(L)'
;MRYKDLNELLISEGCNPNTFSIGQSQHESICIVKKDSQWLVYYSERGRDQAPLYTSESEEAACDYFYTKVVQQQHWHIVGFFRNREDADNLVKLLHSYSINHIRNDIPAYKDENDPRYRVFVIGKDIFKYTELFGTPQVNYT
;
A
#
# COMPACT_ATOMS: atom_id res chain seq x y z
N MET A 1 -16.40 -7.97 -12.33
CA MET A 1 -15.70 -8.71 -11.24
C MET A 1 -16.59 -8.87 -10.01
N ARG A 2 -16.37 -9.88 -9.16
CA ARG A 2 -17.17 -10.07 -7.93
C ARG A 2 -16.47 -9.54 -6.68
N TYR A 3 -17.25 -9.11 -5.71
CA TYR A 3 -16.76 -8.53 -4.45
C TYR A 3 -15.81 -9.45 -3.69
N LYS A 4 -16.16 -10.73 -3.58
CA LYS A 4 -15.34 -11.70 -2.82
C LYS A 4 -13.97 -11.98 -3.44
N ASP A 5 -13.81 -11.72 -4.73
CA ASP A 5 -12.58 -11.99 -5.48
C ASP A 5 -11.62 -10.76 -5.41
N LEU A 6 -12.10 -9.59 -5.00
CA LEU A 6 -11.36 -8.32 -5.01
C LEU A 6 -10.05 -8.36 -4.23
N ASN A 7 -10.08 -8.91 -3.00
CA ASN A 7 -8.91 -8.88 -2.13
C ASN A 7 -7.75 -9.65 -2.77
N GLU A 8 -8.00 -10.88 -3.19
CA GLU A 8 -6.98 -11.73 -3.82
C GLU A 8 -6.44 -11.10 -5.11
N LEU A 9 -7.31 -10.50 -5.93
CA LEU A 9 -6.90 -9.83 -7.15
C LEU A 9 -5.99 -8.63 -6.88
N LEU A 10 -6.36 -7.76 -5.94
CA LEU A 10 -5.52 -6.61 -5.56
C LEU A 10 -4.18 -7.06 -4.97
N ILE A 11 -4.18 -8.06 -4.11
CA ILE A 11 -2.93 -8.62 -3.57
C ILE A 11 -2.08 -9.18 -4.70
N SER A 12 -2.64 -9.92 -5.66
CA SER A 12 -1.91 -10.45 -6.82
C SER A 12 -1.33 -9.36 -7.74
N GLU A 13 -1.94 -8.18 -7.73
CA GLU A 13 -1.43 -6.99 -8.42
C GLU A 13 -0.29 -6.28 -7.69
N GLY A 14 0.10 -6.79 -6.51
CA GLY A 14 1.11 -6.17 -5.66
C GLY A 14 0.61 -4.90 -4.99
N CYS A 15 -0.71 -4.72 -4.85
CA CYS A 15 -1.27 -3.61 -4.09
C CYS A 15 -0.93 -3.74 -2.60
N ASN A 16 -0.62 -2.63 -1.94
CA ASN A 16 -0.33 -2.64 -0.50
C ASN A 16 -1.64 -2.77 0.28
N PRO A 17 -1.82 -3.80 1.14
CA PRO A 17 -3.03 -3.98 1.94
C PRO A 17 -3.37 -2.80 2.86
N ASN A 18 -2.41 -1.93 3.15
CA ASN A 18 -2.61 -0.76 4.00
C ASN A 18 -3.19 0.46 3.26
N THR A 19 -3.37 0.40 1.93
CA THR A 19 -3.86 1.53 1.13
C THR A 19 -5.26 1.30 0.54
N PHE A 20 -5.87 0.15 0.82
CA PHE A 20 -7.23 -0.15 0.42
C PHE A 20 -7.97 -0.94 1.51
N SER A 21 -9.30 -0.85 1.52
CA SER A 21 -10.14 -1.61 2.45
C SER A 21 -11.44 -2.06 1.78
N ILE A 22 -11.87 -3.27 2.13
CA ILE A 22 -13.03 -3.94 1.55
C ILE A 22 -14.01 -4.25 2.68
N GLY A 23 -15.23 -3.72 2.58
CA GLY A 23 -16.32 -3.96 3.54
C GLY A 23 -16.37 -3.01 4.74
N GLN A 24 -15.32 -2.25 4.99
CA GLN A 24 -15.25 -1.28 6.08
C GLN A 24 -14.40 -0.06 5.73
N SER A 25 -14.59 1.05 6.45
CA SER A 25 -13.70 2.21 6.36
C SER A 25 -12.38 1.91 7.07
N GLN A 26 -11.27 2.31 6.44
CA GLN A 26 -9.93 2.25 7.01
C GLN A 26 -9.18 3.54 6.69
N HIS A 27 -8.42 4.03 7.65
CA HIS A 27 -7.63 5.25 7.51
C HIS A 27 -6.60 5.14 6.38
N GLU A 28 -6.38 6.24 5.66
CA GLU A 28 -5.42 6.36 4.56
C GLU A 28 -5.62 5.30 3.45
N SER A 29 -6.89 4.95 3.20
CA SER A 29 -7.25 3.88 2.27
C SER A 29 -8.40 4.26 1.35
N ILE A 30 -8.35 3.77 0.10
CA ILE A 30 -9.55 3.69 -0.74
C ILE A 30 -10.41 2.54 -0.20
N CYS A 31 -11.67 2.83 0.10
CA CYS A 31 -12.60 1.88 0.70
C CYS A 31 -13.72 1.56 -0.28
N ILE A 32 -14.17 0.30 -0.30
CA ILE A 32 -15.44 -0.12 -0.91
C ILE A 32 -16.35 -0.71 0.18
N VAL A 33 -17.54 -0.14 0.35
CA VAL A 33 -18.50 -0.57 1.39
C VAL A 33 -19.91 -0.64 0.79
N LYS A 34 -20.67 -1.67 1.20
CA LYS A 34 -22.10 -1.75 0.93
C LYS A 34 -22.87 -1.09 2.06
N LYS A 35 -23.64 -0.04 1.75
CA LYS A 35 -24.59 0.59 2.69
C LYS A 35 -25.98 0.51 2.06
N ASP A 36 -26.91 -0.10 2.79
CA ASP A 36 -28.26 -0.41 2.31
C ASP A 36 -28.24 -1.16 0.96
N SER A 37 -28.88 -0.60 -0.08
CA SER A 37 -28.92 -1.16 -1.44
C SER A 37 -27.80 -0.64 -2.34
N GLN A 38 -26.87 0.17 -1.83
CA GLN A 38 -25.84 0.82 -2.63
C GLN A 38 -24.42 0.42 -2.21
N TRP A 39 -23.55 0.33 -3.21
CA TRP A 39 -22.12 0.24 -3.06
C TRP A 39 -21.51 1.63 -3.17
N LEU A 40 -20.60 1.93 -2.25
CA LEU A 40 -19.91 3.22 -2.19
C LEU A 40 -18.41 2.96 -2.24
N VAL A 41 -17.72 3.72 -3.10
CA VAL A 41 -16.27 3.79 -3.14
C VAL A 41 -15.85 5.20 -2.73
N TYR A 42 -14.95 5.31 -1.75
CA TYR A 42 -14.50 6.59 -1.21
C TYR A 42 -13.08 6.47 -0.65
N TYR A 43 -12.42 7.60 -0.43
CA TYR A 43 -11.19 7.66 0.36
C TYR A 43 -11.53 8.00 1.80
N SER A 44 -10.86 7.37 2.77
CA SER A 44 -10.96 7.74 4.18
C SER A 44 -9.62 8.27 4.67
N GLU A 45 -9.60 9.53 5.09
CA GLU A 45 -8.38 10.21 5.54
C GLU A 45 -8.50 10.48 7.03
N ARG A 46 -7.52 10.04 7.82
CA ARG A 46 -7.53 10.24 9.29
C ARG A 46 -8.88 9.89 9.97
N GLY A 47 -9.60 8.90 9.42
CA GLY A 47 -10.84 8.34 10.00
C GLY A 47 -12.08 9.11 9.59
N ARG A 48 -11.95 10.01 8.63
CA ARG A 48 -13.06 10.76 8.05
C ARG A 48 -13.27 10.27 6.63
N ASP A 49 -14.42 9.64 6.42
CA ASP A 49 -14.85 9.23 5.10
C ASP A 49 -15.14 10.48 4.27
N GLN A 50 -14.45 10.61 3.13
CA GLN A 50 -14.72 11.68 2.18
C GLN A 50 -16.01 11.40 1.39
N ALA A 51 -16.44 12.39 0.61
CA ALA A 51 -17.57 12.19 -0.31
C ALA A 51 -17.29 10.99 -1.26
N PRO A 52 -18.31 10.19 -1.60
CA PRO A 52 -18.14 9.06 -2.51
C PRO A 52 -17.51 9.47 -3.83
N LEU A 53 -16.44 8.77 -4.21
CA LEU A 53 -15.81 8.85 -5.52
C LEU A 53 -16.66 8.14 -6.59
N TYR A 54 -17.45 7.15 -6.16
CA TYR A 54 -18.36 6.39 -6.99
C TYR A 54 -19.46 5.76 -6.13
N THR A 55 -20.67 5.68 -6.68
CA THR A 55 -21.78 4.95 -6.10
C THR A 55 -22.48 4.12 -7.17
N SER A 56 -22.97 2.94 -6.81
CA SER A 56 -23.71 2.08 -7.72
C SER A 56 -24.57 1.06 -6.95
N GLU A 57 -25.69 0.65 -7.52
CA GLU A 57 -26.46 -0.49 -7.03
C GLU A 57 -25.88 -1.83 -7.52
N SER A 58 -25.07 -1.80 -8.58
CA SER A 58 -24.39 -2.97 -9.12
C SER A 58 -23.10 -3.24 -8.37
N GLU A 59 -23.01 -4.42 -7.74
CA GLU A 59 -21.77 -4.91 -7.11
C GLU A 59 -20.62 -4.92 -8.12
N GLU A 60 -20.86 -5.45 -9.31
CA GLU A 60 -19.85 -5.61 -10.33
C GLU A 60 -19.26 -4.26 -10.76
N ALA A 61 -20.12 -3.27 -11.04
CA ALA A 61 -19.68 -1.95 -11.46
C ALA A 61 -18.86 -1.24 -10.36
N ALA A 62 -19.27 -1.38 -9.09
CA ALA A 62 -18.53 -0.83 -7.97
C ALA A 62 -17.19 -1.53 -7.75
N CYS A 63 -17.13 -2.85 -7.88
CA CYS A 63 -15.89 -3.62 -7.78
C CYS A 63 -14.91 -3.26 -8.89
N ASP A 64 -15.38 -3.14 -10.14
CA ASP A 64 -14.54 -2.78 -11.28
C ASP A 64 -13.98 -1.35 -11.14
N TYR A 65 -14.81 -0.39 -10.71
CA TYR A 65 -14.35 0.97 -10.41
C TYR A 65 -13.31 0.97 -9.29
N PHE A 66 -13.61 0.31 -8.18
CA PHE A 66 -12.73 0.23 -7.01
C PHE A 66 -11.36 -0.37 -7.38
N TYR A 67 -11.36 -1.53 -8.03
CA TYR A 67 -10.13 -2.19 -8.47
C TYR A 67 -9.31 -1.30 -9.38
N THR A 68 -9.94 -0.68 -10.38
CA THR A 68 -9.25 0.23 -11.30
C THR A 68 -8.59 1.38 -10.54
N LYS A 69 -9.30 1.96 -9.56
CA LYS A 69 -8.75 3.05 -8.75
C LYS A 69 -7.59 2.63 -7.87
N VAL A 70 -7.68 1.47 -7.21
CA VAL A 70 -6.59 0.98 -6.36
C VAL A 70 -5.37 0.62 -7.20
N VAL A 71 -5.52 -0.11 -8.31
CA VAL A 71 -4.38 -0.53 -9.16
C VAL A 71 -3.67 0.66 -9.82
N GLN A 72 -4.38 1.76 -10.09
CA GLN A 72 -3.78 2.99 -10.62
C GLN A 72 -2.89 3.74 -9.62
N GLN A 73 -3.00 3.45 -8.31
CA GLN A 73 -2.12 4.05 -7.31
C GLN A 73 -0.73 3.39 -7.33
N GLN A 74 0.29 4.17 -6.98
CA GLN A 74 1.60 3.60 -6.73
C GLN A 74 1.64 2.98 -5.34
N HIS A 75 1.89 1.67 -5.27
CA HIS A 75 1.89 0.91 -4.02
C HIS A 75 3.30 0.77 -3.48
N TRP A 76 3.59 1.39 -2.34
CA TRP A 76 4.91 1.30 -1.69
C TRP A 76 4.87 0.28 -0.57
N HIS A 77 5.74 -0.72 -0.62
CA HIS A 77 5.91 -1.71 0.44
C HIS A 77 7.20 -1.41 1.17
N ILE A 78 7.12 -1.08 2.45
CA ILE A 78 8.33 -0.82 3.24
C ILE A 78 9.09 -2.12 3.48
N VAL A 79 10.36 -2.12 3.12
CA VAL A 79 11.27 -3.27 3.25
C VAL A 79 12.46 -2.99 4.14
N GLY A 80 12.67 -1.72 4.49
CA GLY A 80 13.72 -1.31 5.41
C GLY A 80 13.36 -0.02 6.14
N PHE A 81 13.67 0.03 7.43
CA PHE A 81 13.50 1.18 8.30
C PHE A 81 14.72 1.25 9.22
N PHE A 82 15.67 2.12 8.87
CA PHE A 82 17.00 2.12 9.49
C PHE A 82 17.28 3.43 10.22
N ARG A 83 18.13 3.35 11.26
CA ARG A 83 18.71 4.52 11.92
C ARG A 83 20.01 4.97 11.26
N ASN A 84 20.76 4.03 10.68
CA ASN A 84 21.99 4.31 9.95
C ASN A 84 21.69 4.44 8.46
N ARG A 85 22.23 5.49 7.83
CA ARG A 85 22.12 5.71 6.39
C ARG A 85 22.78 4.59 5.60
N GLU A 86 23.91 4.08 6.09
CA GLU A 86 24.71 3.07 5.38
C GLU A 86 23.95 1.75 5.20
N ASP A 87 23.22 1.30 6.22
CA ASP A 87 22.39 0.07 6.14
C ASP A 87 21.34 0.20 5.03
N ALA A 88 20.70 1.36 4.97
CA ALA A 88 19.69 1.65 3.98
C ALA A 88 20.28 1.80 2.56
N ASP A 89 21.50 2.35 2.44
CA ASP A 89 22.21 2.47 1.17
C ASP A 89 22.70 1.10 0.67
N ASN A 90 23.13 0.22 1.59
CA ASN A 90 23.49 -1.16 1.29
C ASN A 90 22.27 -1.94 0.79
N LEU A 91 21.11 -1.79 1.42
CA LEU A 91 19.87 -2.39 0.92
C LEU A 91 19.51 -1.86 -0.48
N VAL A 92 19.58 -0.54 -0.70
CA VAL A 92 19.33 0.07 -2.02
C VAL A 92 20.25 -0.51 -3.10
N LYS A 93 21.56 -0.63 -2.83
CA LYS A 93 22.51 -1.26 -3.76
C LYS A 93 22.14 -2.71 -4.06
N LEU A 94 21.73 -3.46 -3.05
CA LEU A 94 21.30 -4.85 -3.20
C LEU A 94 20.05 -4.94 -4.10
N LEU A 95 19.00 -4.16 -3.80
CA LEU A 95 17.77 -4.12 -4.62
C LEU A 95 18.07 -3.73 -6.07
N HIS A 96 18.94 -2.73 -6.27
CA HIS A 96 19.38 -2.34 -7.60
C HIS A 96 20.09 -3.49 -8.35
N SER A 97 20.98 -4.24 -7.67
CA SER A 97 21.69 -5.38 -8.28
C SER A 97 20.77 -6.49 -8.78
N TYR A 98 19.59 -6.63 -8.17
CA TYR A 98 18.55 -7.57 -8.60
C TYR A 98 17.53 -6.94 -9.55
N SER A 99 17.66 -5.67 -9.95
CA SER A 99 16.65 -4.96 -10.74
C SER A 99 15.26 -5.00 -10.06
N ILE A 100 15.23 -4.65 -8.78
CA ILE A 100 14.00 -4.41 -8.01
C ILE A 100 13.77 -2.90 -7.98
N ASN A 101 12.60 -2.44 -8.43
CA ASN A 101 12.19 -1.04 -8.35
C ASN A 101 11.95 -0.68 -6.88
N HIS A 102 12.56 0.43 -6.47
CA HIS A 102 12.58 0.86 -5.09
C HIS A 102 12.60 2.38 -4.98
N ILE A 103 12.21 2.88 -3.81
CA ILE A 103 12.22 4.30 -3.45
C ILE A 103 12.86 4.47 -2.08
N ARG A 104 13.66 5.54 -1.94
CA ARG A 104 14.20 6.01 -0.66
C ARG A 104 13.40 7.22 -0.18
N ASN A 105 12.91 7.17 1.06
CA ASN A 105 12.15 8.27 1.66
C ASN A 105 12.57 8.49 3.12
N ASP A 106 13.47 9.44 3.33
CA ASP A 106 14.08 9.72 4.62
C ASP A 106 13.20 10.62 5.48
N ILE A 107 13.15 10.32 6.78
CA ILE A 107 12.55 11.18 7.81
C ILE A 107 13.72 11.79 8.59
N PRO A 108 13.91 13.13 8.57
CA PRO A 108 15.02 13.75 9.28
C PRO A 108 14.87 13.69 10.81
N ALA A 109 13.63 13.77 11.32
CA ALA A 109 13.30 13.71 12.73
C ALA A 109 12.03 12.86 12.91
N TYR A 110 12.19 11.60 13.36
CA TYR A 110 11.08 10.65 13.49
C TYR A 110 10.32 10.81 14.80
N LYS A 111 11.00 10.61 15.94
CA LYS A 111 10.43 10.90 17.27
C LYS A 111 10.95 12.22 17.84
N ASP A 112 12.22 12.51 17.61
CA ASP A 112 12.94 13.67 18.11
C ASP A 112 13.86 14.26 17.01
N GLU A 113 14.36 15.48 17.20
CA GLU A 113 15.19 16.20 16.22
C GLU A 113 16.46 15.44 15.77
N ASN A 114 17.00 14.57 16.62
CA ASN A 114 18.20 13.77 16.35
C ASN A 114 17.89 12.30 16.05
N ASP A 115 16.67 12.00 15.60
CA ASP A 115 16.21 10.65 15.32
C ASP A 115 15.89 10.44 13.83
N PRO A 116 16.89 10.47 12.94
CA PRO A 116 16.64 10.24 11.52
C PRO A 116 16.20 8.79 11.29
N ARG A 117 15.31 8.60 10.31
CA ARG A 117 14.90 7.29 9.81
C ARG A 117 15.03 7.21 8.31
N TYR A 118 15.78 6.22 7.87
CA TYR A 118 16.08 5.94 6.48
C TYR A 118 15.20 4.80 6.01
N ARG A 119 14.19 5.11 5.19
CA ARG A 119 13.16 4.13 4.80
C ARG A 119 13.34 3.72 3.36
N VAL A 120 13.38 2.41 3.13
CA VAL A 120 13.47 1.82 1.79
C VAL A 120 12.17 1.10 1.49
N PHE A 121 11.61 1.39 0.33
CA PHE A 121 10.37 0.79 -0.16
C PHE A 121 10.62 0.07 -1.48
N VAL A 122 9.89 -1.01 -1.74
CA VAL A 122 9.74 -1.61 -3.08
C VAL A 122 8.36 -1.28 -3.65
N ILE A 123 8.23 -1.26 -4.97
CA ILE A 123 7.03 -0.75 -5.64
C ILE A 123 6.19 -1.90 -6.24
N GLY A 124 4.90 -1.93 -5.92
CA GLY A 124 3.92 -2.81 -6.56
C GLY A 124 4.34 -4.28 -6.53
N LYS A 125 4.31 -4.94 -7.68
CA LYS A 125 4.64 -6.37 -7.84
C LYS A 125 6.08 -6.73 -7.48
N ASP A 126 6.99 -5.77 -7.36
CA ASP A 126 8.37 -6.08 -6.96
C ASP A 126 8.49 -6.53 -5.50
N ILE A 127 7.42 -6.38 -4.70
CA ILE A 127 7.31 -7.03 -3.39
C ILE A 127 7.43 -8.56 -3.48
N PHE A 128 6.96 -9.18 -4.56
CA PHE A 128 7.05 -10.63 -4.72
C PHE A 128 8.49 -11.06 -4.97
N LYS A 129 9.19 -10.34 -5.86
CA LYS A 129 10.60 -10.57 -6.14
C LYS A 129 11.47 -10.34 -4.92
N TYR A 130 11.18 -9.30 -4.15
CA TYR A 130 11.80 -9.08 -2.84
C TYR A 130 11.59 -10.30 -1.92
N THR A 131 10.33 -10.74 -1.78
CA THR A 131 9.97 -11.82 -0.85
C THR A 131 10.59 -13.15 -1.24
N GLU A 132 10.70 -13.44 -2.53
CA GLU A 132 11.37 -14.64 -3.05
C GLU A 132 12.87 -14.66 -2.71
N LEU A 133 13.55 -13.52 -2.82
CA LEU A 133 14.99 -13.43 -2.61
C LEU A 133 15.40 -13.27 -1.14
N PHE A 134 14.59 -12.56 -0.35
CA PHE A 134 14.96 -12.10 0.99
C PHE A 134 13.98 -12.55 2.09
N GLY A 135 12.87 -13.19 1.73
CA GLY A 135 11.79 -13.52 2.65
C GLY A 135 10.86 -12.33 2.95
N THR A 136 9.87 -12.55 3.80
CA THR A 136 8.91 -11.52 4.19
C THR A 136 9.62 -10.35 4.88
N PRO A 137 9.35 -9.09 4.48
CA PRO A 137 9.96 -7.92 5.11
C PRO A 137 9.76 -7.90 6.63
N GLN A 138 10.86 -7.83 7.38
CA GLN A 138 10.85 -7.66 8.83
C GLN A 138 11.24 -6.23 9.17
N VAL A 139 10.24 -5.37 9.40
CA VAL A 139 10.45 -3.93 9.62
C VAL A 139 10.17 -3.59 11.08
N ASN A 140 11.22 -3.18 11.80
CA ASN A 140 11.13 -2.73 13.19
C ASN A 140 11.07 -1.20 13.26
N TYR A 141 9.95 -0.66 13.72
CA TYR A 141 9.71 0.80 13.83
C TYR A 141 10.26 1.40 15.14
N THR A 142 11.45 0.97 15.56
CA THR A 142 12.09 1.41 16.79
C THR A 142 12.96 2.64 16.60
#